data_AF-A0A8T6R320-F1
#
_entry.id   AF-A0A8T6R320-F1
#
_cell.length_a   1.000
_cell.length_b   1.000
_cell.length_c   1.000
_cell.angle_alpha   90.00
_cell.angle_beta   90.00
_cell.angle_gamma   90.00
#
_symmetry.space_group_name_H-M   'P 1'
#
loop_
_entity.id
_entity.type
_entity.pdbx_description
1 polymer ?
#
loop_
_entity_poly.entity_id
_entity_poly.type
_entity_poly.pdbx_seq_one_letter_code
_entity_poly.pdbx_strand_id
1 'polypeptide(L)'
;MPPTTAGRRIARDRTRLLAFPREGRRAVVVGGGPVAARRAAALTQARTPVAVFAPRLCDDVFDLLAEHLVTWEDRWPTLEDLHDAWLVHAATGDAAVDARICSLAATLRSRTA
;
A
#
# COMPACT_ATOMS: atom_id res chain seq x y z
N MET A 1 19.85 -26.78 33.93
CA MET A 1 20.05 -25.57 33.12
C MET A 1 19.61 -25.89 31.68
N PRO A 2 18.38 -25.52 31.28
CA PRO A 2 17.88 -25.77 29.93
C PRO A 2 18.35 -24.68 28.95
N PRO A 3 18.41 -24.98 27.64
CA PRO A 3 18.86 -24.01 26.64
C PRO A 3 17.88 -22.85 26.45
N THR A 4 18.49 -21.68 26.28
CA THR A 4 17.93 -20.36 26.04
C THR A 4 17.05 -20.30 24.79
N THR A 5 15.84 -19.76 24.98
CA THR A 5 14.92 -19.12 24.03
C THR A 5 15.14 -19.42 22.54
N ALA A 6 14.33 -20.35 22.03
CA ALA A 6 14.13 -20.60 20.62
C ALA A 6 13.69 -19.32 19.87
N GLY A 7 14.31 -19.10 18.71
CA GLY A 7 14.06 -17.99 17.81
C GLY A 7 12.57 -17.78 17.52
N ARG A 8 12.15 -16.52 17.62
CA ARG A 8 10.78 -16.09 17.28
C ARG A 8 10.57 -16.29 15.78
N ARG A 9 9.95 -17.42 15.44
CA ARG A 9 9.53 -17.78 14.08
C ARG A 9 8.77 -16.62 13.43
N ILE A 10 9.38 -16.02 12.42
CA ILE A 10 8.70 -15.19 11.43
C ILE A 10 7.92 -16.15 10.51
N ALA A 11 6.80 -15.65 9.98
CA ALA A 11 5.85 -16.26 9.04
C ALA A 11 4.65 -17.01 9.65
N ARG A 12 3.53 -16.27 9.76
CA ARG A 12 2.23 -16.82 9.37
C ARG A 12 1.64 -15.90 8.33
N ASP A 13 1.41 -16.48 7.16
CA ASP A 13 0.67 -15.89 6.07
C ASP A 13 -0.68 -15.39 6.59
N ARG A 14 -0.84 -14.06 6.61
CA ARG A 14 -2.07 -13.37 7.02
C ARG A 14 -2.81 -12.93 5.77
N THR A 15 -3.13 -13.87 4.88
CA THR A 15 -4.01 -13.61 3.75
C THR A 15 -5.39 -13.25 4.30
N ARG A 16 -5.61 -11.96 4.53
CA ARG A 16 -6.93 -11.38 4.78
C ARG A 16 -7.52 -11.06 3.41
N LEU A 17 -8.60 -11.73 3.06
CA LEU A 17 -9.46 -11.31 1.95
C LEU A 17 -10.01 -9.92 2.31
N LEU A 18 -9.42 -8.87 1.73
CA LEU A 18 -9.83 -7.48 1.98
C LEU A 18 -11.04 -7.09 1.11
N ALA A 19 -11.07 -7.54 -0.14
CA ALA A 19 -12.17 -7.46 -1.12
C ALA A 19 -11.65 -7.99 -2.47
N PHE A 20 -12.54 -8.19 -3.44
CA PHE A 20 -12.13 -8.37 -4.84
C PHE A 20 -11.79 -7.01 -5.46
N PRO A 21 -10.73 -6.92 -6.28
CA PRO A 21 -10.47 -5.72 -7.06
C PRO A 21 -11.70 -5.39 -7.91
N ARG A 22 -12.14 -4.12 -7.90
CA ARG A 22 -13.23 -3.67 -8.77
C ARG A 22 -12.62 -3.26 -10.11
N GLU A 23 -13.19 -3.76 -11.21
CA GLU A 23 -12.79 -3.33 -12.55
C GLU A 23 -12.84 -1.79 -12.65
N GLY A 24 -11.79 -1.20 -13.21
CA GLY A 24 -11.67 0.24 -13.40
C GLY A 24 -11.26 1.06 -12.17
N ARG A 25 -11.03 0.45 -10.99
CA ARG A 25 -10.52 1.16 -9.80
C ARG A 25 -9.05 0.84 -9.55
N ARG A 26 -8.27 1.83 -9.13
CA ARG A 26 -6.85 1.67 -8.80
C ARG A 26 -6.61 1.29 -7.35
N ALA A 27 -5.51 0.60 -7.08
CA ALA A 27 -4.97 0.47 -5.74
C ALA A 27 -3.97 1.62 -5.50
N VAL A 28 -4.04 2.24 -4.32
CA VAL A 28 -3.13 3.32 -3.92
C VAL A 28 -2.22 2.83 -2.80
N VAL A 29 -0.91 2.99 -2.99
CA VAL A 29 0.10 2.74 -1.96
C VAL A 29 0.72 4.09 -1.59
N VAL A 30 0.81 4.40 -0.30
CA VAL A 30 1.38 5.66 0.17
C VAL A 30 2.64 5.38 0.98
N GLY A 31 3.75 5.98 0.58
CA GLY A 31 5.10 5.67 1.05
C GLY A 31 5.93 4.99 -0.03
N GLY A 32 7.25 5.17 0.04
CA GLY A 32 8.20 4.63 -0.92
C GLY A 32 9.27 3.75 -0.29
N GLY A 33 9.05 3.26 0.93
CA GLY A 33 9.99 2.36 1.62
C GLY A 33 9.78 0.87 1.27
N PRO A 34 10.58 -0.03 1.87
CA PRO A 34 10.53 -1.47 1.58
C PRO A 34 9.15 -2.12 1.84
N VAL A 35 8.40 -1.60 2.81
CA VAL A 35 7.04 -2.07 3.09
C VAL A 35 6.09 -1.71 1.95
N ALA A 36 6.21 -0.50 1.41
CA ALA A 36 5.42 -0.03 0.29
C ALA A 36 5.77 -0.83 -0.98
N ALA A 37 7.06 -1.06 -1.24
CA ALA A 37 7.54 -1.86 -2.37
C ALA A 37 6.91 -3.26 -2.41
N ARG A 38 7.02 -4.01 -1.30
CA ARG A 38 6.43 -5.35 -1.19
C ARG A 38 4.92 -5.34 -1.45
N ARG A 39 4.23 -4.27 -1.07
CA ARG A 39 2.78 -4.14 -1.20
C ARG A 39 2.39 -3.76 -2.62
N ALA A 40 3.10 -2.81 -3.23
CA ALA A 40 2.94 -2.45 -4.62
C ALA A 40 3.17 -3.68 -5.52
N ALA A 41 4.28 -4.41 -5.35
CA ALA A 41 4.57 -5.63 -6.11
C ALA A 41 3.48 -6.70 -5.99
N ALA A 42 2.89 -6.90 -4.80
CA ALA A 42 1.79 -7.85 -4.65
C ALA A 42 0.51 -7.39 -5.37
N LEU A 43 0.27 -6.08 -5.44
CA LEU A 43 -0.91 -5.49 -6.07
C LEU A 43 -0.82 -5.46 -7.60
N THR A 44 0.39 -5.35 -8.16
CA THR A 44 0.57 -5.39 -9.63
C THR A 44 0.19 -6.74 -10.22
N GLN A 45 0.26 -7.82 -9.42
CA GLN A 45 -0.23 -9.15 -9.82
C GLN A 45 -1.76 -9.22 -9.94
N ALA A 46 -2.50 -8.29 -9.32
CA ALA A 46 -3.97 -8.34 -9.20
C ALA A 46 -4.73 -7.71 -10.38
N ARG A 47 -4.12 -7.58 -11.58
CA ARG A 47 -4.69 -6.90 -12.77
C ARG A 47 -5.37 -5.55 -12.47
N THR A 48 -4.85 -4.84 -11.48
CA THR A 48 -5.37 -3.55 -11.03
C THR A 48 -4.27 -2.52 -11.21
N PRO A 49 -4.55 -1.33 -11.78
CA PRO A 49 -3.61 -0.23 -11.78
C PRO A 49 -3.16 0.10 -10.35
N VAL A 50 -1.85 0.31 -10.16
CA VAL A 50 -1.28 0.67 -8.86
C VAL A 50 -0.64 2.04 -8.97
N ALA A 51 -1.02 2.94 -8.06
CA ALA A 51 -0.43 4.27 -7.93
C ALA A 51 0.32 4.39 -6.59
N VAL A 52 1.56 4.89 -6.65
CA VAL A 52 2.40 5.14 -5.48
C VAL A 52 2.52 6.64 -5.23
N PHE A 53 2.21 7.07 -4.01
CA PHE A 53 2.41 8.44 -3.55
C PHE A 53 3.52 8.47 -2.51
N ALA A 54 4.64 9.11 -2.83
CA ALA A 54 5.76 9.19 -1.91
C ALA A 54 6.74 10.31 -2.30
N PRO A 55 7.22 11.13 -1.34
CA PRO A 55 8.27 12.12 -1.60
C PRO A 55 9.64 11.52 -1.97
N ARG A 56 9.84 10.23 -1.70
CA ARG A 56 11.07 9.48 -1.97
C ARG A 56 10.74 8.01 -2.19
N LEU A 57 11.41 7.39 -3.14
CA LEU A 57 11.32 5.96 -3.43
C LEU A 57 12.61 5.24 -3.02
N CYS A 58 12.47 4.00 -2.55
CA CYS A 58 13.56 3.04 -2.51
C CYS A 58 13.69 2.33 -3.87
N ASP A 59 14.84 1.69 -4.07
CA ASP A 59 15.20 1.01 -5.32
C ASP A 59 14.10 0.06 -5.80
N ASP A 60 13.56 -0.79 -4.92
CA ASP A 60 12.48 -1.73 -5.28
C ASP A 60 11.21 -1.04 -5.85
N VAL A 61 10.83 0.15 -5.38
CA VAL A 61 9.68 0.87 -5.95
C VAL A 61 10.06 1.54 -7.26
N PHE A 62 11.30 2.01 -7.37
CA PHE A 62 11.85 2.59 -8.58
C PHE A 62 11.89 1.55 -9.72
N ASP A 63 12.27 0.31 -9.42
CA ASP A 63 12.27 -0.79 -10.39
C ASP A 63 10.85 -1.07 -10.92
N LEU A 64 9.85 -1.13 -10.02
CA LEU A 64 8.45 -1.29 -10.43
C LEU A 64 7.97 -0.14 -11.33
N LEU A 65 8.44 1.09 -11.08
CA LEU A 65 8.13 2.26 -11.90
C LEU A 65 8.82 2.18 -13.27
N ALA A 66 10.09 1.78 -13.30
CA ALA A 66 10.87 1.59 -14.53
C ALA A 66 10.28 0.49 -15.43
N GLU A 67 9.71 -0.55 -14.83
CA GLU A 67 8.97 -1.62 -15.52
C GLU A 67 7.54 -1.22 -15.92
N HIS A 68 7.12 0.03 -15.63
CA HIS A 68 5.78 0.55 -15.91
C HIS A 68 4.65 -0.23 -15.22
N LEU A 69 4.96 -0.92 -14.11
CA LEU A 69 3.99 -1.68 -13.34
C LEU A 69 3.18 -0.79 -12.39
N VAL A 70 3.72 0.37 -12.02
CA VAL A 70 3.08 1.35 -11.14
C VAL A 70 3.21 2.77 -11.71
N THR A 71 2.33 3.67 -11.29
CA THR A 71 2.54 5.12 -11.45
C THR A 71 3.09 5.72 -10.17
N TRP A 72 3.79 6.85 -10.26
CA TRP A 72 4.37 7.54 -9.11
C TRP A 72 4.01 9.03 -9.10
N GLU A 73 3.71 9.52 -7.91
CA GLU A 73 3.48 10.93 -7.58
C GLU A 73 4.42 11.34 -6.45
N ASP A 74 5.26 12.35 -6.69
CA ASP A 74 6.25 12.87 -5.74
C ASP A 74 5.62 13.79 -4.67
N ARG A 75 4.58 13.28 -4.00
CA ARG A 75 3.79 14.01 -3.00
C ARG A 75 2.93 13.06 -2.18
N TRP A 76 2.33 13.56 -1.11
CA TRP A 76 1.24 12.87 -0.42
C TRP A 76 -0.09 13.01 -1.18
N PRO A 77 -0.99 12.03 -1.11
CA PRO A 77 -2.27 12.08 -1.82
C PRO A 77 -3.25 13.05 -1.14
N THR A 78 -4.10 13.69 -1.95
CA THR A 78 -5.26 14.47 -1.52
C THR A 78 -6.52 13.60 -1.48
N LEU A 79 -7.66 14.17 -1.09
CA LEU A 79 -8.93 13.45 -1.05
C LEU A 79 -9.34 13.00 -2.46
N GLU A 80 -9.22 13.90 -3.44
CA GLU A 80 -9.51 13.63 -4.85
C GLU A 80 -8.69 12.47 -5.40
N ASP A 81 -7.41 12.36 -5.04
CA ASP A 81 -6.55 11.25 -5.47
C ASP A 81 -7.04 9.88 -4.95
N LEU A 82 -7.78 9.86 -3.84
CA LEU A 82 -8.25 8.63 -3.21
C LEU A 82 -9.68 8.23 -3.64
N HIS A 83 -10.41 9.10 -4.34
CA HIS A 83 -11.83 8.92 -4.65
C HIS A 83 -12.11 7.64 -5.46
N ASP A 84 -11.29 7.39 -6.46
CA ASP A 84 -11.35 6.24 -7.37
C ASP A 84 -10.61 5.00 -6.82
N ALA A 85 -9.92 5.11 -5.68
CA ALA A 85 -9.18 4.01 -5.08
C ALA A 85 -10.11 2.95 -4.47
N TRP A 86 -9.95 1.69 -4.84
CA TRP A 86 -10.64 0.58 -4.15
C TRP A 86 -9.92 0.14 -2.87
N LEU A 87 -8.62 0.40 -2.79
CA LEU A 87 -7.75 0.11 -1.66
C LEU A 87 -6.75 1.24 -1.49
N VAL A 88 -6.56 1.70 -0.25
CA VAL A 88 -5.49 2.61 0.15
C VAL A 88 -4.61 1.90 1.17
N HIS A 89 -3.31 1.78 0.88
CA HIS A 89 -2.32 1.19 1.77
C HIS A 89 -1.30 2.23 2.23
N ALA A 90 -1.48 2.77 3.43
CA ALA A 90 -0.51 3.66 4.04
C ALA A 90 0.64 2.86 4.66
N ALA A 91 1.86 3.11 4.20
CA ALA A 91 3.09 2.49 4.63
C ALA A 91 4.26 3.49 4.54
N THR A 92 4.05 4.70 5.06
CA THR A 92 5.02 5.79 4.96
C THR A 92 6.19 5.64 5.93
N GLY A 93 6.01 4.84 6.99
CA GLY A 93 6.97 4.70 8.09
C GLY A 93 6.78 5.74 9.19
N ASP A 94 5.91 6.73 8.99
CA ASP A 94 5.48 7.71 9.99
C ASP A 94 4.02 7.43 10.38
N ALA A 95 3.81 7.03 11.64
CA ALA A 95 2.49 6.67 12.15
C ALA A 95 1.48 7.84 12.09
N ALA A 96 1.93 9.09 12.23
CA ALA A 96 1.05 10.25 12.17
C ALA A 96 0.59 10.51 10.73
N VAL A 97 1.49 10.35 9.76
CA VAL A 97 1.15 10.46 8.33
C VAL A 97 0.22 9.32 7.93
N ASP A 98 0.52 8.08 8.33
CA ASP A 98 -0.32 6.91 8.05
C ASP A 98 -1.74 7.08 8.62
N ALA A 99 -1.86 7.57 9.86
CA ALA A 99 -3.15 7.85 10.49
C ALA A 99 -3.94 8.94 9.73
N ARG A 100 -3.27 10.01 9.29
CA ARG A 100 -3.89 11.07 8.49
C ARG A 100 -4.43 10.54 7.17
N ILE A 101 -3.65 9.74 6.45
CA ILE A 101 -4.06 9.12 5.18
C ILE A 101 -5.24 8.18 5.41
N CYS A 102 -5.19 7.35 6.45
CA CYS A 102 -6.28 6.44 6.79
C CYS A 102 -7.57 7.21 7.13
N SER A 103 -7.45 8.33 7.86
CA SER A 103 -8.60 9.19 8.16
C SER A 103 -9.17 9.83 6.90
N LEU A 104 -8.33 10.25 5.96
CA LEU A 104 -8.75 10.81 4.68
C LEU A 104 -9.47 9.75 3.83
N ALA A 105 -8.91 8.55 3.70
CA ALA A 105 -9.55 7.44 3.00
C ALA A 105 -10.87 7.02 3.66
N ALA A 106 -10.97 7.13 4.98
CA ALA A 106 -12.17 6.76 5.73
C ALA A 106 -13.40 7.65 5.43
N THR A 107 -13.21 8.90 4.97
CA THR A 107 -14.32 9.79 4.57
C THR A 107 -14.94 9.38 3.24
N LEU A 108 -14.18 8.66 2.40
CA LEU A 108 -14.61 8.16 1.10
C LEU A 108 -15.30 6.80 1.17
N ARG A 109 -15.45 6.23 2.36
CA ARG A 109 -16.18 4.97 2.55
C ARG A 109 -17.63 5.18 2.17
N SER A 110 -17.99 4.82 0.95
CA SER A 110 -19.38 4.60 0.57
C SER A 110 -19.94 3.56 1.53
N ARG A 111 -20.96 3.92 2.33
CA ARG A 111 -21.83 2.94 2.98
C ARG A 111 -22.49 2.16 1.86
N THR A 112 -21.90 1.05 1.46
CA THR A 112 -22.55 0.13 0.53
C THR A 112 -23.74 -0.48 1.28
N ALA A 113 -24.93 -0.01 0.92
CA ALA A 113 -26.20 -0.71 1.12
C ALA A 113 -26.25 -1.99 0.29
#